data_AF-A0A536TXS5-F1
#
_entry.id   AF-A0A536TXS5-F1
#
_cell.length_a   1.000
_cell.length_b   1.000
_cell.length_c   1.000
_cell.angle_alpha   90.00
_cell.angle_beta   90.00
_cell.angle_gamma   90.00
#
_symmetry.space_group_name_H-M   'P 1'
#
loop_
_entity.id
_entity.type
_entity.pdbx_description
1 polymer ?
#
loop_
_entity_poly.entity_id
_entity_poly.type
_entity_poly.pdbx_seq_one_letter_code
_entity_poly.pdbx_strand_id
1 'polypeptide(L)'
;MTQPLPIRSTLAAGNLGLYDVGNFFLTTGRGALPLGSVIPQALWYFEDEPIAIARAGLPIAGFTRDASATKDVAAWAAQRSTAMPLEYPSLIWIAAPEVIRGARLVANGTRIEANGNTWAFDVVPKIALNRSYYDQTSIAFLGMQPLTLRGTLQGQTFVARTIWPEAFRLDDCAPSRHVDATAQGIRRLVREESAGGARSAFAAMTLWEREPGAARRWEGKPVLAAMLNGAQGDDDEAHGGHFAMVTGRVGPEGAIGDWLADNFYTLDAFSEKGIVAAVVPLDNYLADLNSGQAWYRPSYLIVAILKDERTASRIQGALCRVYNQFYRHQLPYDHATMNCASISIDVLRAIGWDVRSRGPTNRLLAALGLPYFALRDRSLAKAAKTFNYLTEDRTRLFPAIAFEEIGADLLRLARREPARRASPFEALLAEDIEALVFLRVPQLPSSRAWGDSPIVSVDEYRARVPADPAQAKIIPVPERPFPAALRDPDLHPTMPRRGQRALALWAATLIAVPWIAWR
;
A
#
# COMPACT_ATOMS: atom_id res chain seq x y z
N MET A 1 -38.92 -2.76 21.18
CA MET A 1 -37.53 -3.15 20.90
C MET A 1 -36.80 -1.91 20.42
N THR A 2 -35.89 -1.37 21.22
CA THR A 2 -35.03 -0.23 20.81
C THR A 2 -34.07 -0.72 19.73
N GLN A 3 -34.06 -0.09 18.56
CA GLN A 3 -33.07 -0.40 17.52
C GLN A 3 -31.66 -0.15 18.09
N PRO A 4 -30.68 -1.02 17.81
CA PRO A 4 -29.31 -0.81 18.28
C PRO A 4 -28.76 0.50 17.72
N LEU A 5 -28.02 1.24 18.55
CA LEU A 5 -27.37 2.48 18.14
C LEU A 5 -26.51 2.24 16.88
N PRO A 6 -26.59 3.12 15.87
CA PRO A 6 -25.86 2.95 14.61
C PRO A 6 -24.36 3.22 14.74
N ILE A 7 -23.93 3.95 15.78
CA ILE A 7 -22.52 4.10 16.15
C ILE A 7 -22.08 2.81 16.84
N ARG A 8 -21.10 2.13 16.27
CA ARG A 8 -20.58 0.86 16.77
C ARG A 8 -19.07 0.89 16.86
N SER A 9 -18.48 0.02 17.66
CA SER A 9 -17.04 -0.26 17.55
C SER A 9 -16.71 -0.76 16.15
N THR A 10 -15.54 -0.41 15.62
CA THR A 10 -15.02 -0.99 14.37
C THR A 10 -14.88 -2.51 14.44
N LEU A 11 -14.79 -3.09 15.65
CA LEU A 11 -14.71 -4.53 15.88
C LEU A 11 -16.07 -5.19 16.22
N ALA A 12 -17.20 -4.50 15.99
CA ALA A 12 -18.50 -4.99 16.47
C ALA A 12 -19.02 -6.25 15.74
N ALA A 13 -18.79 -6.37 14.43
CA ALA A 13 -19.15 -7.55 13.64
C ALA A 13 -18.52 -7.47 12.23
N GLY A 14 -18.23 -8.63 11.63
CA GLY A 14 -17.72 -8.74 10.27
C GLY A 14 -16.29 -9.26 10.21
N ASN A 15 -15.57 -8.86 9.15
CA ASN A 15 -14.16 -9.20 8.96
C ASN A 15 -13.32 -7.93 8.92
N LEU A 16 -12.06 -8.09 9.29
CA LEU A 16 -11.00 -7.12 9.06
C LEU A 16 -10.00 -7.83 8.14
N GLY A 17 -10.05 -7.53 6.85
CA GLY A 17 -9.36 -8.30 5.82
C GLY A 17 -9.84 -9.75 5.79
N LEU A 18 -8.90 -10.68 5.95
CA LEU A 18 -9.15 -12.12 6.02
C LEU A 18 -9.56 -12.60 7.42
N TYR A 19 -9.45 -11.72 8.43
CA TYR A 19 -9.56 -12.08 9.84
C TYR A 19 -10.95 -11.76 10.39
N ASP A 20 -11.47 -12.61 11.27
CA ASP A 20 -12.67 -12.32 12.05
C ASP A 20 -12.37 -11.19 13.06
N VAL A 21 -13.21 -10.14 13.10
CA VAL A 21 -13.05 -9.02 14.04
C VAL A 21 -13.14 -9.45 15.51
N GLY A 22 -13.87 -10.53 15.80
CA GLY A 22 -14.02 -11.09 17.14
C GLY A 22 -12.69 -11.57 17.74
N ASN A 23 -11.70 -11.84 16.88
CA ASN A 23 -10.37 -12.26 17.27
C ASN A 23 -9.44 -11.11 17.66
N PHE A 24 -9.91 -9.87 17.64
CA PHE A 24 -9.16 -8.69 18.04
C PHE A 24 -9.76 -7.97 19.25
N PHE A 25 -8.94 -7.14 19.88
CA PHE A 25 -9.38 -6.07 20.77
C PHE A 25 -8.70 -4.75 20.39
N LEU A 26 -9.35 -3.63 20.72
CA LEU A 26 -8.82 -2.30 20.48
C LEU A 26 -7.95 -1.84 21.67
N THR A 27 -6.87 -1.15 21.35
CA THR A 27 -5.99 -0.46 22.31
C THR A 27 -5.25 0.67 21.60
N THR A 28 -4.30 1.31 22.30
CA THR A 28 -3.22 2.11 21.69
C THR A 28 -1.86 1.50 22.03
N GLY A 29 -0.78 2.05 21.46
CA GLY A 29 0.60 1.65 21.75
C GLY A 29 1.03 1.90 23.21
N ARG A 30 0.34 2.78 23.94
CA ARG A 30 0.53 2.96 25.39
C ARG A 30 -0.19 1.92 26.26
N GLY A 31 -1.10 1.14 25.68
CA GLY A 31 -1.87 0.16 26.42
C GLY A 31 -1.00 -0.95 27.02
N ALA A 32 -1.39 -1.45 28.19
CA ALA A 32 -0.74 -2.62 28.79
C ALA A 32 -1.09 -3.87 27.99
N LEU A 33 -0.07 -4.58 27.50
CA LEU A 33 -0.23 -5.75 26.63
C LEU A 33 0.52 -6.97 27.20
N PRO A 34 0.00 -8.19 26.96
CA PRO A 34 0.74 -9.40 27.28
C PRO A 34 2.09 -9.44 26.56
N LEU A 35 3.10 -9.98 27.25
CA LEU A 35 4.43 -10.13 26.68
C LEU A 35 4.38 -11.01 25.42
N GLY A 36 5.01 -10.54 24.34
CA GLY A 36 5.09 -11.28 23.08
C GLY A 36 3.88 -11.11 22.15
N SER A 37 2.84 -10.36 22.53
CA SER A 37 1.73 -10.04 21.63
C SER A 37 2.15 -9.10 20.50
N VAL A 38 2.93 -8.06 20.83
CA VAL A 38 3.43 -7.06 19.88
C VAL A 38 4.85 -6.67 20.30
N ILE A 39 5.72 -6.46 19.32
CA ILE A 39 7.08 -5.99 19.59
C ILE A 39 7.07 -4.53 20.09
N PRO A 40 7.90 -4.14 21.08
CA PRO A 40 7.93 -2.77 21.61
C PRO A 40 8.18 -1.70 20.55
N GLN A 41 8.98 -2.02 19.52
CA GLN A 41 9.27 -1.12 18.42
C GLN A 41 8.03 -0.69 17.65
N ALA A 42 7.09 -1.62 17.42
CA ALA A 42 5.85 -1.32 16.73
C ALA A 42 4.96 -0.42 17.60
N LEU A 43 4.83 -0.70 18.90
CA LEU A 43 4.01 0.10 19.82
C LEU A 43 4.48 1.56 19.92
N TRP A 44 5.79 1.81 19.82
CA TRP A 44 6.35 3.17 19.79
C TRP A 44 5.82 4.01 18.62
N TYR A 45 5.59 3.41 17.46
CA TYR A 45 5.03 4.13 16.30
C TYR A 45 3.55 4.46 16.44
N PHE A 46 2.83 3.75 17.31
CA PHE A 46 1.38 3.83 17.48
C PHE A 46 0.97 4.19 18.91
N GLU A 47 1.84 4.90 19.66
CA GLU A 47 1.62 5.21 21.08
C GLU A 47 0.21 5.73 21.37
N ASP A 48 -0.24 6.69 20.56
CA ASP A 48 -1.53 7.38 20.71
C ASP A 48 -2.53 6.99 19.60
N GLU A 49 -2.21 6.00 18.78
CA GLU A 49 -3.03 5.59 17.64
C GLU A 49 -3.92 4.39 18.01
N PRO A 50 -5.21 4.39 17.66
CA PRO A 50 -6.06 3.22 17.80
C PRO A 50 -5.57 2.07 16.92
N ILE A 51 -5.25 0.96 17.57
CA ILE A 51 -4.78 -0.27 16.93
C ILE A 51 -5.64 -1.46 17.35
N ALA A 52 -5.78 -2.44 16.46
CA ALA A 52 -6.33 -3.75 16.77
C ALA A 52 -5.19 -4.76 16.93
N ILE A 53 -5.25 -5.54 18.01
CA ILE A 53 -4.27 -6.59 18.32
C ILE A 53 -5.02 -7.91 18.49
N ALA A 54 -4.43 -8.98 17.98
CA ALA A 54 -4.99 -10.33 18.11
C ALA A 54 -5.11 -10.72 19.60
N ARG A 55 -6.21 -11.38 19.95
CA ARG A 55 -6.43 -11.92 21.29
C ARG A 55 -5.41 -13.01 21.61
N ALA A 56 -5.18 -13.22 22.91
CA ALA A 56 -4.26 -14.24 23.40
C ALA A 56 -4.62 -15.65 22.88
N GLY A 57 -3.61 -16.45 22.58
CA GLY A 57 -3.77 -17.82 22.08
C GLY A 57 -3.87 -17.96 20.55
N LEU A 58 -3.96 -16.84 19.82
CA LEU A 58 -3.95 -16.84 18.35
C LEU A 58 -2.52 -16.86 17.80
N PRO A 59 -2.29 -17.50 16.64
CA PRO A 59 -0.96 -17.52 16.02
C PRO A 59 -0.65 -16.13 15.45
N ILE A 60 0.32 -15.43 16.04
CA ILE A 60 0.79 -14.12 15.55
C ILE A 60 2.00 -14.32 14.65
N ALA A 61 2.06 -13.59 13.54
CA ALA A 61 3.19 -13.60 12.63
C ALA A 61 4.46 -13.21 13.38
N GLY A 62 5.44 -14.10 13.41
CA GLY A 62 6.75 -13.85 14.01
C GLY A 62 7.74 -13.22 13.04
N PHE A 63 9.02 -13.39 13.34
CA PHE A 63 10.15 -13.11 12.44
C PHE A 63 11.34 -13.96 12.88
N THR A 64 12.30 -14.17 11.99
CA THR A 64 13.56 -14.87 12.30
C THR A 64 14.63 -13.85 12.65
N ARG A 65 15.22 -14.00 13.84
CA ARG A 65 16.42 -13.25 14.25
C ARG A 65 17.61 -13.64 13.38
N ASP A 66 18.58 -12.74 13.25
CA ASP A 66 19.77 -12.94 12.43
C ASP A 66 19.50 -13.26 10.94
N ALA A 67 18.32 -12.94 10.41
CA ALA A 67 17.99 -13.08 8.99
C ALA A 67 17.56 -11.75 8.38
N SER A 68 17.89 -11.52 7.11
CA SER A 68 17.25 -10.43 6.35
C SER A 68 15.78 -10.76 6.12
N ALA A 69 14.93 -9.73 5.98
CA ALA A 69 13.48 -9.92 5.78
C ALA A 69 13.14 -10.90 4.64
N THR A 70 13.81 -10.80 3.49
CA THR A 70 13.58 -11.72 2.36
C THR A 70 14.02 -13.16 2.67
N LYS A 71 15.13 -13.36 3.38
CA LYS A 71 15.60 -14.70 3.78
C LYS A 71 14.66 -15.33 4.81
N ASP A 72 14.19 -14.53 5.75
CA ASP A 72 13.19 -14.92 6.75
C ASP A 72 11.91 -15.43 6.07
N VAL A 73 11.35 -14.64 5.14
CA VAL A 73 10.16 -15.05 4.37
C VAL A 73 10.42 -16.30 3.54
N ALA A 74 11.54 -16.39 2.83
CA ALA A 74 11.86 -17.56 2.01
C ALA A 74 11.99 -18.84 2.84
N ALA A 75 12.67 -18.77 3.99
CA ALA A 75 12.81 -19.91 4.91
C ALA A 75 11.46 -20.32 5.51
N TRP A 76 10.68 -19.34 5.97
CA TRP A 76 9.32 -19.55 6.47
C TRP A 76 8.41 -20.20 5.41
N ALA A 77 8.48 -19.75 4.17
CA ALA A 77 7.67 -20.26 3.06
C ALA A 77 8.09 -21.69 2.64
N ALA A 78 9.38 -22.02 2.73
CA ALA A 78 9.90 -23.34 2.35
C ALA A 78 9.58 -24.43 3.39
N GLN A 79 9.57 -24.08 4.67
CA GLN A 79 9.32 -25.03 5.76
C GLN A 79 7.83 -25.35 5.97
N ARG A 80 6.94 -24.63 5.30
CA ARG A 80 5.50 -24.65 5.58
C ARG A 80 4.68 -25.07 4.38
N SER A 81 3.73 -25.98 4.62
CA SER A 81 2.71 -26.36 3.65
C SER A 81 1.85 -25.15 3.28
N THR A 82 1.20 -25.22 2.12
CA THR A 82 0.30 -24.16 1.63
C THR A 82 -1.06 -24.16 2.32
N ALA A 83 -1.31 -25.10 3.24
CA ALA A 83 -2.57 -25.27 3.98
C ALA A 83 -2.46 -24.82 5.46
N MET A 84 -1.54 -23.92 5.78
CA MET A 84 -1.32 -23.45 7.15
C MET A 84 -2.43 -22.50 7.62
N PRO A 85 -2.71 -22.48 8.95
CA PRO A 85 -3.62 -21.51 9.53
C PRO A 85 -3.08 -20.08 9.34
N LEU A 86 -4.01 -19.16 9.14
CA LEU A 86 -3.75 -17.73 8.99
C LEU A 86 -3.05 -17.16 10.23
N GLU A 87 -1.81 -16.66 10.06
CA GLU A 87 -1.08 -15.94 11.11
C GLU A 87 -1.57 -14.48 11.17
N TYR A 88 -1.85 -14.01 12.38
CA TYR A 88 -2.35 -12.65 12.63
C TYR A 88 -1.22 -11.62 12.55
N PRO A 89 -1.48 -10.41 12.05
CA PRO A 89 -0.52 -9.31 12.16
C PRO A 89 -0.30 -8.97 13.64
N SER A 90 0.92 -8.52 13.96
CA SER A 90 1.24 -8.02 15.30
C SER A 90 0.32 -6.86 15.69
N LEU A 91 -0.05 -6.00 14.74
CA LEU A 91 -1.09 -4.99 14.92
C LEU A 91 -1.71 -4.62 13.57
N ILE A 92 -2.93 -4.09 13.62
CA ILE A 92 -3.58 -3.40 12.50
C ILE A 92 -3.85 -1.96 12.93
N TRP A 93 -3.47 -1.00 12.10
CA TRP A 93 -3.75 0.41 12.38
C TRP A 93 -5.20 0.74 12.00
N ILE A 94 -6.06 0.81 13.00
CA ILE A 94 -7.50 1.06 12.82
C ILE A 94 -7.81 2.55 12.71
N ALA A 95 -6.97 3.38 13.32
CA ALA A 95 -6.98 4.85 13.29
C ALA A 95 -8.19 5.51 13.99
N ALA A 96 -9.37 4.89 13.96
CA ALA A 96 -10.56 5.39 14.64
C ALA A 96 -11.39 4.24 15.23
N PRO A 97 -11.79 4.31 16.52
CA PRO A 97 -12.38 3.19 17.24
C PRO A 97 -13.86 2.90 16.91
N GLU A 98 -14.57 3.86 16.32
CA GLU A 98 -15.99 3.78 16.04
C GLU A 98 -16.29 3.90 14.56
N VAL A 99 -17.37 3.25 14.12
CA VAL A 99 -17.87 3.27 12.75
C VAL A 99 -19.38 3.52 12.70
N ILE A 100 -19.82 4.26 11.68
CA ILE A 100 -21.21 4.44 11.29
C ILE A 100 -21.31 4.05 9.82
N ARG A 101 -22.21 3.12 9.47
CA ARG A 101 -22.51 2.74 8.08
C ARG A 101 -23.87 3.31 7.67
N GLY A 102 -24.05 3.57 6.37
CA GLY A 102 -25.26 4.15 5.81
C GLY A 102 -25.51 5.60 6.24
N ALA A 103 -24.48 6.33 6.65
CA ALA A 103 -24.60 7.71 7.09
C ALA A 103 -24.80 8.64 5.89
N ARG A 104 -25.49 9.77 6.10
CA ARG A 104 -25.61 10.87 5.13
C ARG A 104 -25.14 12.17 5.77
N LEU A 105 -24.33 12.93 5.04
CA LEU A 105 -24.03 14.32 5.40
C LEU A 105 -25.24 15.18 5.08
N VAL A 106 -25.70 15.95 6.07
CA VAL A 106 -26.83 16.87 5.94
C VAL A 106 -26.46 18.26 6.48
N ALA A 107 -27.36 19.24 6.33
CA ALA A 107 -27.16 20.60 6.79
C ALA A 107 -25.80 21.18 6.34
N ASN A 108 -25.47 21.02 5.05
CA ASN A 108 -24.20 21.43 4.44
C ASN A 108 -22.95 20.88 5.17
N GLY A 109 -23.02 19.63 5.63
CA GLY A 109 -21.88 18.94 6.23
C GLY A 109 -21.64 19.29 7.71
N THR A 110 -22.59 19.93 8.38
CA THR A 110 -22.51 20.23 9.83
C THR A 110 -23.18 19.17 10.70
N ARG A 111 -23.91 18.24 10.08
CA ARG A 111 -24.61 17.14 10.75
C ARG A 111 -24.55 15.86 9.92
N ILE A 112 -24.72 14.74 10.60
CA ILE A 112 -24.89 13.42 9.98
C ILE A 112 -26.19 12.77 10.42
N GLU A 113 -26.79 12.02 9.51
CA GLU A 113 -27.98 11.20 9.76
C GLU A 113 -27.70 9.73 9.46
N ALA A 114 -28.10 8.83 10.36
CA ALA A 114 -28.03 7.39 10.15
C ALA A 114 -29.14 6.67 10.95
N ASN A 115 -29.87 5.76 10.32
CA ASN A 115 -30.97 5.00 10.92
C ASN A 115 -31.97 5.89 11.70
N GLY A 116 -32.35 7.05 11.12
CA GLY A 116 -33.30 8.00 11.72
C GLY A 116 -32.77 8.82 12.92
N ASN A 117 -31.49 8.66 13.26
CA ASN A 117 -30.83 9.43 14.31
C ASN A 117 -29.93 10.50 13.67
N THR A 118 -29.67 11.59 14.40
CA THR A 118 -28.89 12.72 13.92
C THR A 118 -27.88 13.18 14.96
N TRP A 119 -26.64 13.45 14.55
CA TRP A 119 -25.59 14.02 15.40
C TRP A 119 -25.02 15.30 14.79
N ALA A 120 -24.42 16.15 15.63
CA ALA A 120 -23.49 17.14 15.12
C ALA A 120 -22.30 16.42 14.47
N PHE A 121 -21.76 17.01 13.41
CA PHE A 121 -20.64 16.43 12.67
C PHE A 121 -19.47 17.40 12.67
N ASP A 122 -18.29 16.85 12.93
CA ASP A 122 -17.03 17.54 12.76
C ASP A 122 -16.00 16.55 12.18
N VAL A 123 -14.84 17.06 11.79
CA VAL A 123 -13.73 16.25 11.30
C VAL A 123 -12.53 16.42 12.22
N VAL A 124 -11.63 15.44 12.23
CA VAL A 124 -10.36 15.56 12.96
C VAL A 124 -9.61 16.84 12.54
N PRO A 125 -8.68 17.35 13.35
CA PRO A 125 -7.86 18.48 12.92
C PRO A 125 -6.94 18.13 11.74
N LYS A 126 -6.73 19.11 10.87
CA LYS A 126 -5.78 19.02 9.77
C LYS A 126 -4.34 19.05 10.29
N ILE A 127 -3.51 18.11 9.85
CA ILE A 127 -2.05 18.18 10.06
C ILE A 127 -1.52 19.39 9.28
N ALA A 128 -0.71 20.24 9.94
CA ALA A 128 -0.27 21.51 9.37
C ALA A 128 0.43 21.38 8.00
N LEU A 129 1.18 20.30 7.79
CA LEU A 129 1.87 20.04 6.53
C LEU A 129 0.95 19.52 5.42
N ASN A 130 -0.19 18.92 5.76
CA ASN A 130 -1.06 18.28 4.79
C ASN A 130 -1.67 19.30 3.82
N ARG A 131 -1.47 19.13 2.51
CA ARG A 131 -2.07 20.01 1.49
C ARG A 131 -3.43 19.53 0.96
N SER A 132 -3.84 18.31 1.28
CA SER A 132 -5.10 17.71 0.87
C SER A 132 -6.02 17.59 2.06
N TYR A 133 -6.96 18.52 2.19
CA TYR A 133 -7.90 18.45 3.30
C TYR A 133 -9.34 18.66 2.89
N TYR A 134 -10.22 18.07 3.69
CA TYR A 134 -11.66 18.18 3.60
C TYR A 134 -12.12 19.64 3.56
N ASP A 135 -12.91 19.99 2.56
CA ASP A 135 -13.44 21.33 2.34
C ASP A 135 -14.86 21.30 1.75
N GLN A 136 -15.34 22.45 1.26
CA GLN A 136 -16.68 22.58 0.69
C GLN A 136 -16.91 21.70 -0.55
N THR A 137 -15.87 21.44 -1.35
CA THR A 137 -15.95 20.55 -2.51
C THR A 137 -16.06 19.09 -2.08
N SER A 138 -15.38 18.71 -1.00
CA SER A 138 -15.53 17.40 -0.36
C SER A 138 -16.96 17.21 0.13
N ILE A 139 -17.53 18.20 0.83
CA ILE A 139 -18.92 18.17 1.30
C ILE A 139 -19.90 17.96 0.14
N ALA A 140 -19.74 18.73 -0.94
CA ALA A 140 -20.62 18.64 -2.11
C ALA A 140 -20.58 17.25 -2.76
N PHE A 141 -19.41 16.63 -2.86
CA PHE A 141 -19.26 15.29 -3.41
C PHE A 141 -19.82 14.21 -2.47
N LEU A 142 -19.48 14.27 -1.19
CA LEU A 142 -19.84 13.25 -0.20
C LEU A 142 -21.33 13.31 0.18
N GLY A 143 -21.95 14.50 0.16
CA GLY A 143 -23.37 14.69 0.47
C GLY A 143 -24.34 14.05 -0.53
N MET A 144 -23.88 13.60 -1.69
CA MET A 144 -24.72 12.98 -2.71
C MET A 144 -24.94 11.47 -2.51
N GLN A 145 -24.29 10.84 -1.53
CA GLN A 145 -24.22 9.38 -1.43
C GLN A 145 -24.19 8.88 0.03
N PRO A 146 -24.56 7.61 0.27
CA PRO A 146 -24.34 6.97 1.57
C PRO A 146 -22.85 6.82 1.87
N LEU A 147 -22.51 6.97 3.15
CA LEU A 147 -21.15 7.00 3.64
C LEU A 147 -20.95 6.00 4.79
N THR A 148 -19.80 5.34 4.79
CA THR A 148 -19.21 4.75 5.98
C THR A 148 -18.27 5.78 6.61
N LEU A 149 -18.51 6.13 7.87
CA LEU A 149 -17.71 7.07 8.64
C LEU A 149 -16.95 6.33 9.73
N ARG A 150 -15.66 6.57 9.88
CA ARG A 150 -14.91 6.15 11.08
C ARG A 150 -14.48 7.37 11.89
N GLY A 151 -14.61 7.31 13.20
CA GLY A 151 -14.38 8.47 14.06
C GLY A 151 -14.50 8.18 15.55
N THR A 152 -14.86 9.22 16.29
CA THR A 152 -15.14 9.14 17.73
C THR A 152 -16.29 10.08 18.08
N LEU A 153 -17.26 9.57 18.82
CA LEU A 153 -18.35 10.34 19.39
C LEU A 153 -17.88 11.09 20.64
N GLN A 154 -17.89 12.41 20.57
CA GLN A 154 -17.55 13.32 21.66
C GLN A 154 -18.82 14.08 22.09
N GLY A 155 -19.47 13.60 23.15
CA GLY A 155 -20.76 14.14 23.58
C GLY A 155 -21.85 13.90 22.53
N GLN A 156 -22.26 14.94 21.81
CA GLN A 156 -23.27 14.89 20.74
C GLN A 156 -22.67 15.10 19.34
N THR A 157 -21.34 15.20 19.24
CA THR A 157 -20.63 15.44 17.99
C THR A 157 -19.86 14.20 17.60
N PHE A 158 -20.10 13.68 16.41
CA PHE A 158 -19.26 12.64 15.82
C PHE A 158 -18.11 13.31 15.06
N VAL A 159 -16.87 13.09 15.54
CA VAL A 159 -15.66 13.62 14.93
C VAL A 159 -15.09 12.56 13.99
N ALA A 160 -15.26 12.74 12.69
CA ALA A 160 -14.82 11.78 11.69
C ALA A 160 -13.34 11.92 11.37
N ARG A 161 -12.66 10.78 11.25
CA ARG A 161 -11.29 10.64 10.76
C ARG A 161 -11.24 10.06 9.34
N THR A 162 -12.19 9.19 9.01
CA THR A 162 -12.31 8.54 7.69
C THR A 162 -13.72 8.75 7.16
N ILE A 163 -13.86 9.11 5.89
CA ILE A 163 -15.14 9.28 5.21
C ILE A 163 -15.13 8.51 3.89
N TRP A 164 -15.83 7.38 3.84
CA TRP A 164 -15.80 6.45 2.71
C TRP A 164 -17.13 6.39 1.97
N PRO A 165 -17.18 6.69 0.66
CA PRO A 165 -18.35 6.44 -0.17
C PRO A 165 -18.70 4.95 -0.28
N GLU A 166 -19.91 4.56 0.15
CA GLU A 166 -20.32 3.14 0.11
C GLU A 166 -20.56 2.64 -1.32
N ALA A 167 -20.72 3.55 -2.29
CA ALA A 167 -20.78 3.23 -3.71
C ALA A 167 -19.44 2.72 -4.28
N PHE A 168 -18.34 2.87 -3.56
CA PHE A 168 -17.04 2.32 -3.96
C PHE A 168 -16.97 0.85 -3.53
N ARG A 169 -17.58 0.00 -4.35
CA ARG A 169 -17.79 -1.43 -4.07
C ARG A 169 -17.56 -2.28 -5.32
N LEU A 170 -17.36 -3.58 -5.14
CA LEU A 170 -17.50 -4.51 -6.25
C LEU A 170 -18.94 -4.47 -6.74
N ASP A 171 -19.10 -4.40 -8.06
CA ASP A 171 -20.40 -4.37 -8.70
C ASP A 171 -20.65 -5.71 -9.38
N ASP A 172 -21.69 -6.43 -8.93
CA ASP A 172 -22.12 -7.68 -9.54
C ASP A 172 -22.67 -7.44 -10.97
N CYS A 173 -22.92 -6.19 -11.36
CA CYS A 173 -23.25 -5.77 -12.73
C CYS A 173 -22.06 -5.15 -13.49
N ALA A 174 -20.84 -5.19 -12.93
CA ALA A 174 -19.64 -4.62 -13.55
C ALA A 174 -19.47 -5.08 -15.02
N PRO A 175 -19.33 -4.17 -15.99
CA PRO A 175 -19.20 -4.55 -17.40
C PRO A 175 -17.94 -5.39 -17.62
N SER A 176 -18.04 -6.39 -18.50
CA SER A 176 -16.89 -7.17 -18.92
C SER A 176 -15.98 -6.35 -19.83
N ARG A 177 -14.68 -6.40 -19.59
CA ARG A 177 -13.66 -5.63 -20.31
C ARG A 177 -12.52 -6.54 -20.73
N HIS A 178 -12.33 -6.70 -22.03
CA HIS A 178 -11.19 -7.42 -22.54
C HIS A 178 -9.90 -6.59 -22.39
N VAL A 179 -8.85 -7.23 -21.86
CA VAL A 179 -7.51 -6.66 -21.75
C VAL A 179 -6.48 -7.71 -22.14
N ASP A 180 -5.48 -7.32 -22.91
CA ASP A 180 -4.35 -8.18 -23.24
C ASP A 180 -3.59 -8.57 -21.95
N ALA A 181 -3.24 -9.84 -21.79
CA ALA A 181 -2.49 -10.36 -20.64
C ALA A 181 -1.00 -9.96 -20.68
N THR A 182 -0.75 -8.66 -20.83
CA THR A 182 0.56 -8.02 -20.98
C THR A 182 0.63 -6.77 -20.11
N ALA A 183 1.83 -6.41 -19.66
CA ALA A 183 2.06 -5.18 -18.89
C ALA A 183 1.55 -3.93 -19.63
N GLN A 184 1.69 -3.89 -20.95
CA GLN A 184 1.16 -2.79 -21.78
C GLN A 184 -0.37 -2.78 -21.86
N GLY A 185 -1.03 -3.95 -21.82
CA GLY A 185 -2.48 -4.07 -21.69
C GLY A 185 -2.98 -3.43 -20.40
N ILE A 186 -2.37 -3.81 -19.27
CA ILE A 186 -2.69 -3.23 -17.96
C ILE A 186 -2.40 -1.73 -17.92
N ARG A 187 -1.27 -1.28 -18.48
CA ARG A 187 -0.94 0.15 -18.58
C ARG A 187 -2.00 0.95 -19.32
N ARG A 188 -2.47 0.43 -20.47
CA ARG A 188 -3.53 1.09 -21.25
C ARG A 188 -4.80 1.22 -20.44
N LEU A 189 -5.18 0.20 -19.67
CA LEU A 189 -6.35 0.25 -18.79
C LEU A 189 -6.23 1.35 -17.73
N VAL A 190 -5.06 1.50 -17.09
CA VAL A 190 -4.80 2.56 -16.09
C VAL A 190 -4.83 3.96 -16.72
N ARG A 191 -4.34 4.10 -17.94
CA ARG A 191 -4.15 5.39 -18.63
C ARG A 191 -5.26 5.74 -19.63
N GLU A 192 -6.34 4.96 -19.68
CA GLU A 192 -7.41 5.18 -20.68
C GLU A 192 -8.17 6.50 -20.43
N GLU A 193 -8.32 6.88 -19.17
CA GLU A 193 -8.97 8.13 -18.77
C GLU A 193 -7.99 9.29 -18.71
N SER A 194 -8.51 10.48 -19.00
CA SER A 194 -7.76 11.73 -18.79
C SER A 194 -7.27 11.85 -17.35
N ALA A 195 -6.01 12.24 -17.18
CA ALA A 195 -5.34 12.33 -15.88
C ALA A 195 -5.47 11.04 -15.03
N GLY A 196 -5.45 9.87 -15.68
CA GLY A 196 -5.63 8.58 -15.00
C GLY A 196 -7.02 8.41 -14.36
N GLY A 197 -8.00 9.24 -14.69
CA GLY A 197 -9.33 9.19 -14.11
C GLY A 197 -9.45 9.82 -12.73
N ALA A 198 -8.56 10.75 -12.38
CA ALA A 198 -8.62 11.54 -11.14
C ALA A 198 -10.01 12.18 -10.93
N ARG A 199 -10.68 12.59 -12.01
CA ARG A 199 -12.02 13.21 -12.01
C ARG A 199 -13.13 12.31 -12.55
N SER A 200 -12.83 11.07 -12.90
CA SER A 200 -13.84 10.15 -13.43
C SER A 200 -14.73 9.64 -12.28
N ALA A 201 -15.83 8.98 -12.59
CA ALA A 201 -16.56 8.22 -11.58
C ALA A 201 -15.74 6.99 -11.13
N PHE A 202 -16.08 6.46 -9.95
CA PHE A 202 -15.65 5.11 -9.58
C PHE A 202 -16.10 4.11 -10.65
N ALA A 203 -15.22 3.18 -10.99
CA ALA A 203 -15.52 2.14 -11.97
C ALA A 203 -15.07 0.78 -11.47
N ALA A 204 -15.94 -0.22 -11.66
CA ALA A 204 -15.61 -1.63 -11.52
C ALA A 204 -15.78 -2.30 -12.90
N MET A 205 -14.80 -3.10 -13.31
CA MET A 205 -14.81 -3.79 -14.61
C MET A 205 -14.33 -5.22 -14.44
N THR A 206 -15.05 -6.17 -15.03
CA THR A 206 -14.68 -7.59 -14.96
C THR A 206 -13.72 -7.92 -16.11
N LEU A 207 -12.49 -8.28 -15.79
CA LEU A 207 -11.44 -8.57 -16.78
C LEU A 207 -11.46 -10.03 -17.26
N TRP A 208 -11.88 -10.94 -16.39
CA TRP A 208 -11.95 -12.37 -16.66
C TRP A 208 -12.82 -13.08 -15.62
N GLU A 209 -13.52 -14.14 -16.01
CA GLU A 209 -14.29 -15.02 -15.14
C GLU A 209 -14.06 -16.48 -15.53
N ARG A 210 -13.97 -17.37 -14.54
CA ARG A 210 -13.85 -18.81 -14.76
C ARG A 210 -15.12 -19.40 -15.37
N GLU A 211 -16.27 -18.94 -14.90
CA GLU A 211 -17.60 -19.32 -15.38
C GLU A 211 -18.36 -18.04 -15.80
N PRO A 212 -18.14 -17.54 -17.02
CA PRO A 212 -18.82 -16.34 -17.50
C PRO A 212 -20.34 -16.50 -17.47
N GLY A 213 -21.05 -15.52 -16.92
CA GLY A 213 -22.51 -15.56 -16.81
C GLY A 213 -23.04 -16.34 -15.61
N ALA A 214 -22.18 -16.94 -14.78
CA ALA A 214 -22.58 -17.33 -13.43
C ALA A 214 -22.99 -16.05 -12.66
N ALA A 215 -24.02 -16.16 -11.83
CA ALA A 215 -24.36 -15.06 -10.92
C ALA A 215 -23.12 -14.76 -10.05
N ARG A 216 -22.61 -13.53 -10.10
CA ARG A 216 -21.39 -13.05 -9.42
C ARG A 216 -21.55 -13.03 -7.90
N ARG A 217 -21.73 -14.20 -7.32
CA ARG A 217 -21.91 -14.41 -5.88
C ARG A 217 -20.54 -14.37 -5.21
N TRP A 218 -19.93 -13.20 -5.20
CA TRP A 218 -18.58 -13.01 -4.66
C TRP A 218 -18.59 -12.66 -3.18
N GLU A 219 -19.72 -12.27 -2.60
CA GLU A 219 -19.84 -11.98 -1.16
C GLU A 219 -19.25 -13.11 -0.31
N GLY A 220 -18.44 -12.72 0.68
CA GLY A 220 -17.72 -13.64 1.58
C GLY A 220 -16.48 -14.30 0.96
N LYS A 221 -16.30 -14.26 -0.37
CA LYS A 221 -15.14 -14.89 -1.01
C LYS A 221 -13.85 -14.14 -0.68
N PRO A 222 -12.74 -14.88 -0.45
CA PRO A 222 -11.44 -14.27 -0.24
C PRO A 222 -10.97 -13.51 -1.47
N VAL A 223 -10.26 -12.41 -1.23
CA VAL A 223 -9.67 -11.57 -2.27
C VAL A 223 -8.18 -11.39 -2.05
N LEU A 224 -7.49 -11.29 -3.17
CA LEU A 224 -6.11 -10.82 -3.27
C LEU A 224 -6.07 -9.72 -4.32
N ALA A 225 -5.55 -8.55 -3.99
CA ALA A 225 -5.40 -7.48 -4.96
C ALA A 225 -4.01 -6.84 -4.91
N ALA A 226 -3.56 -6.35 -6.06
CA ALA A 226 -2.50 -5.35 -6.13
C ALA A 226 -3.16 -3.98 -6.30
N MET A 227 -2.66 -2.99 -5.57
CA MET A 227 -3.14 -1.61 -5.62
C MET A 227 -2.03 -0.67 -6.07
N LEU A 228 -2.40 0.25 -6.96
CA LEU A 228 -1.56 1.32 -7.48
C LEU A 228 -2.26 2.66 -7.24
N ASN A 229 -1.60 3.56 -6.54
CA ASN A 229 -2.03 4.95 -6.41
C ASN A 229 -1.25 5.80 -7.40
N GLY A 230 -1.93 6.77 -8.01
CA GLY A 230 -1.39 7.63 -9.05
C GLY A 230 -0.34 8.65 -8.60
N ALA A 231 0.08 9.48 -9.54
CA ALA A 231 0.90 10.65 -9.31
C ALA A 231 0.08 11.73 -8.58
N GLN A 232 0.74 12.48 -7.70
CA GLN A 232 0.13 13.67 -7.10
C GLN A 232 0.26 14.87 -8.05
N GLY A 233 -0.72 15.77 -8.03
CA GLY A 233 -0.76 16.92 -8.95
C GLY A 233 0.23 18.04 -8.64
N ASP A 234 0.76 18.10 -7.43
CA ASP A 234 1.52 19.24 -6.91
C ASP A 234 2.70 18.86 -6.01
N ASP A 235 3.14 17.60 -6.06
CA ASP A 235 4.32 17.09 -5.34
C ASP A 235 5.22 16.32 -6.30
N ASP A 236 6.38 16.90 -6.59
CA ASP A 236 7.30 16.38 -7.58
C ASP A 236 8.04 15.12 -7.14
N GLU A 237 8.03 14.79 -5.84
CA GLU A 237 8.57 13.52 -5.33
C GLU A 237 7.58 12.35 -5.51
N ALA A 238 6.31 12.65 -5.73
CA ALA A 238 5.23 11.66 -5.71
C ALA A 238 4.70 11.27 -7.10
N HIS A 239 5.40 11.62 -8.19
CA HIS A 239 5.05 11.23 -9.56
C HIS A 239 5.07 9.71 -9.80
N GLY A 240 5.91 8.99 -9.05
CA GLY A 240 6.05 7.52 -9.13
C GLY A 240 4.83 6.74 -8.67
N GLY A 241 3.89 7.39 -7.99
CA GLY A 241 2.76 6.71 -7.38
C GLY A 241 3.13 5.96 -6.10
N HIS A 242 2.26 5.04 -5.68
CA HIS A 242 2.51 4.17 -4.53
C HIS A 242 1.85 2.81 -4.72
N PHE A 243 2.48 1.77 -4.18
CA PHE A 243 2.06 0.39 -4.34
C PHE A 243 1.70 -0.24 -2.99
N ALA A 244 0.67 -1.08 -2.99
CA ALA A 244 0.35 -1.95 -1.86
C ALA A 244 -0.23 -3.28 -2.35
N MET A 245 0.00 -4.34 -1.58
CA MET A 245 -0.82 -5.55 -1.67
C MET A 245 -2.05 -5.38 -0.79
N VAL A 246 -3.15 -6.03 -1.15
CA VAL A 246 -4.40 -5.97 -0.42
C VAL A 246 -4.97 -7.38 -0.28
N THR A 247 -5.44 -7.74 0.89
CA THR A 247 -6.19 -8.99 1.12
C THR A 247 -7.48 -8.73 1.87
N GLY A 248 -8.47 -9.60 1.67
CA GLY A 248 -9.73 -9.43 2.36
C GLY A 248 -10.78 -10.47 2.02
N ARG A 249 -12.01 -10.18 2.40
CA ARG A 249 -13.21 -10.87 1.91
C ARG A 249 -14.15 -9.85 1.32
N VAL A 250 -14.81 -10.18 0.22
CA VAL A 250 -15.87 -9.32 -0.33
C VAL A 250 -16.94 -9.15 0.74
N GLY A 251 -17.19 -7.92 1.17
CA GLY A 251 -18.19 -7.61 2.16
C GLY A 251 -19.62 -7.66 1.59
N PRO A 252 -20.62 -7.44 2.45
CA PRO A 252 -22.02 -7.36 2.03
C PRO A 252 -22.20 -6.39 0.87
N GLU A 253 -23.01 -6.79 -0.12
CA GLU A 253 -23.28 -6.01 -1.35
C GLU A 253 -22.01 -5.59 -2.13
N GLY A 254 -20.92 -6.35 -2.00
CA GLY A 254 -19.66 -6.05 -2.69
C GLY A 254 -18.75 -5.06 -1.95
N ALA A 255 -19.04 -4.70 -0.69
CA ALA A 255 -18.24 -3.74 0.07
C ALA A 255 -16.75 -4.15 0.17
N ILE A 256 -15.85 -3.17 0.02
CA ILE A 256 -14.40 -3.38 0.00
C ILE A 256 -13.65 -2.66 1.13
N GLY A 257 -14.32 -1.78 1.88
CA GLY A 257 -13.67 -0.87 2.82
C GLY A 257 -12.90 -1.58 3.95
N ASP A 258 -13.36 -2.76 4.35
CA ASP A 258 -12.74 -3.57 5.41
C ASP A 258 -11.59 -4.47 4.90
N TRP A 259 -11.22 -4.43 3.61
CA TRP A 259 -10.01 -5.11 3.13
C TRP A 259 -8.77 -4.50 3.78
N LEU A 260 -7.67 -5.26 3.89
CA LEU A 260 -6.43 -4.78 4.48
C LEU A 260 -5.42 -4.47 3.40
N ALA A 261 -4.92 -3.23 3.39
CA ALA A 261 -3.81 -2.80 2.56
C ALA A 261 -2.49 -2.86 3.37
N ASP A 262 -1.49 -3.53 2.81
CA ASP A 262 -0.13 -3.56 3.36
C ASP A 262 0.61 -2.29 2.90
N ASN A 263 0.45 -1.23 3.70
CA ASN A 263 1.04 0.07 3.45
C ASN A 263 2.48 0.22 3.96
N PHE A 264 3.46 0.32 3.06
CA PHE A 264 4.86 0.60 3.39
C PHE A 264 5.27 2.03 3.05
N TYR A 265 5.54 2.84 4.06
CA TYR A 265 6.19 4.15 3.95
C TYR A 265 7.45 4.18 4.80
N THR A 266 8.31 5.18 4.62
CA THR A 266 9.44 5.40 5.54
C THR A 266 8.93 5.52 6.98
N LEU A 267 9.61 4.85 7.90
CA LEU A 267 9.38 4.97 9.34
C LEU A 267 10.27 6.06 9.97
N ASP A 268 11.27 6.54 9.24
CA ASP A 268 12.32 7.46 9.73
C ASP A 268 11.96 8.94 9.54
N ALA A 269 10.74 9.25 9.11
CA ALA A 269 10.25 10.62 8.96
C ALA A 269 8.79 10.76 9.39
N PHE A 270 8.42 11.93 9.90
CA PHE A 270 7.03 12.31 10.09
C PHE A 270 6.42 12.72 8.75
N SER A 271 5.67 11.81 8.15
CA SER A 271 4.93 12.08 6.92
C SER A 271 4.15 13.40 7.01
N GLU A 272 4.18 14.20 5.93
CA GLU A 272 3.31 15.38 5.72
C GLU A 272 1.84 15.11 6.10
N LYS A 273 1.43 13.86 5.91
CA LYS A 273 0.07 13.35 5.97
C LYS A 273 -0.20 12.49 7.21
N GLY A 274 0.77 12.38 8.12
CA GLY A 274 0.67 11.53 9.31
C GLY A 274 0.67 10.02 9.01
N ILE A 275 1.07 9.61 7.80
CA ILE A 275 1.14 8.19 7.44
C ILE A 275 2.21 7.49 8.28
N VAL A 276 1.83 6.35 8.88
CA VAL A 276 2.74 5.37 9.47
C VAL A 276 2.58 4.07 8.70
N ALA A 277 3.69 3.37 8.42
CA ALA A 277 3.64 2.09 7.73
C ALA A 277 2.95 1.04 8.61
N ALA A 278 1.91 0.40 8.08
CA ALA A 278 1.13 -0.62 8.77
C ALA A 278 0.25 -1.41 7.80
N VAL A 279 -0.25 -2.54 8.30
CA VAL A 279 -1.48 -3.15 7.79
C VAL A 279 -2.64 -2.25 8.20
N VAL A 280 -3.47 -1.83 7.25
CA VAL A 280 -4.51 -0.80 7.47
C VAL A 280 -5.79 -1.12 6.68
N PRO A 281 -7.01 -0.88 7.22
CA PRO A 281 -8.25 -0.98 6.46
C PRO A 281 -8.21 -0.14 5.18
N LEU A 282 -8.81 -0.63 4.09
CA LEU A 282 -8.74 -0.02 2.76
C LEU A 282 -9.47 1.33 2.73
N ASP A 283 -10.60 1.45 3.43
CA ASP A 283 -11.30 2.72 3.59
C ASP A 283 -10.44 3.76 4.31
N ASN A 284 -9.71 3.36 5.36
CA ASN A 284 -8.77 4.21 6.07
C ASN A 284 -7.57 4.57 5.17
N TYR A 285 -7.00 3.58 4.48
CA TYR A 285 -5.90 3.77 3.55
C TYR A 285 -6.22 4.77 2.43
N LEU A 286 -7.44 4.72 1.88
CA LEU A 286 -7.86 5.59 0.79
C LEU A 286 -8.47 6.90 1.27
N ALA A 287 -9.19 6.92 2.40
CA ALA A 287 -10.07 8.03 2.75
C ALA A 287 -9.93 8.55 4.21
N ASP A 288 -8.87 8.20 4.94
CA ASP A 288 -8.45 8.97 6.11
C ASP A 288 -8.20 10.43 5.71
N LEU A 289 -8.75 11.39 6.46
CA LEU A 289 -8.73 12.80 6.07
C LEU A 289 -7.33 13.41 6.05
N ASN A 290 -6.38 12.85 6.80
CA ASN A 290 -4.99 13.28 6.77
C ASN A 290 -4.12 12.43 5.86
N SER A 291 -4.31 11.11 5.87
CA SER A 291 -3.39 10.12 5.31
C SER A 291 -3.93 9.33 4.11
N GLY A 292 -5.21 9.52 3.77
CA GLY A 292 -5.92 8.77 2.74
C GLY A 292 -5.43 9.09 1.33
N GLN A 293 -5.06 8.07 0.56
CA GLN A 293 -4.48 8.26 -0.78
C GLN A 293 -5.44 8.92 -1.77
N ALA A 294 -6.74 8.65 -1.66
CA ALA A 294 -7.73 9.13 -2.60
C ALA A 294 -7.94 10.64 -2.50
N TRP A 295 -7.53 11.32 -1.43
CA TRP A 295 -7.67 12.78 -1.34
C TRP A 295 -6.80 13.55 -2.35
N TYR A 296 -5.72 12.94 -2.83
CA TYR A 296 -4.70 13.63 -3.61
C TYR A 296 -4.24 12.92 -4.89
N ARG A 297 -4.86 11.79 -5.23
CA ARG A 297 -4.58 11.03 -6.45
C ARG A 297 -5.65 9.97 -6.76
N PRO A 298 -5.84 9.58 -8.03
CA PRO A 298 -6.61 8.39 -8.37
C PRO A 298 -5.89 7.12 -7.88
N SER A 299 -6.66 6.04 -7.71
CA SER A 299 -6.11 4.72 -7.35
C SER A 299 -6.75 3.60 -8.18
N TYR A 300 -6.02 2.51 -8.35
CA TYR A 300 -6.39 1.39 -9.19
C TYR A 300 -6.13 0.08 -8.43
N LEU A 301 -7.03 -0.88 -8.57
CA LEU A 301 -6.86 -2.22 -8.04
C LEU A 301 -7.06 -3.25 -9.15
N ILE A 302 -6.22 -4.28 -9.18
CA ILE A 302 -6.54 -5.53 -9.87
C ILE A 302 -6.79 -6.56 -8.79
N VAL A 303 -8.03 -7.00 -8.71
CA VAL A 303 -8.58 -7.86 -7.67
C VAL A 303 -8.79 -9.25 -8.24
N ALA A 304 -8.16 -10.24 -7.62
CA ALA A 304 -8.48 -11.65 -7.79
C ALA A 304 -9.51 -12.05 -6.74
N ILE A 305 -10.70 -12.45 -7.20
CA ILE A 305 -11.69 -13.14 -6.37
C ILE A 305 -11.30 -14.62 -6.36
N LEU A 306 -11.14 -15.19 -5.18
CA LEU A 306 -10.60 -16.52 -4.98
C LEU A 306 -11.67 -17.47 -4.45
N LYS A 307 -11.63 -18.74 -4.86
CA LYS A 307 -12.47 -19.80 -4.28
C LYS A 307 -12.01 -20.22 -2.88
N ASP A 308 -10.72 -20.07 -2.59
CA ASP A 308 -10.04 -20.52 -1.37
C ASP A 308 -9.07 -19.43 -0.91
N GLU A 309 -8.91 -19.25 0.41
CA GLU A 309 -8.10 -18.19 0.99
C GLU A 309 -6.60 -18.48 1.00
N ARG A 310 -6.18 -19.74 0.79
CA ARG A 310 -4.80 -20.23 1.00
C ARG A 310 -3.70 -19.35 0.39
N THR A 311 -3.90 -18.81 -0.81
CA THR A 311 -2.90 -17.95 -1.48
C THR A 311 -2.89 -16.53 -0.92
N ALA A 312 -4.06 -15.96 -0.62
CA ALA A 312 -4.17 -14.65 0.03
C ALA A 312 -3.62 -14.68 1.46
N SER A 313 -3.97 -15.71 2.24
CA SER A 313 -3.47 -15.92 3.61
C SER A 313 -1.95 -16.06 3.66
N ARG A 314 -1.35 -16.75 2.68
CA ARG A 314 0.11 -16.91 2.60
C ARG A 314 0.83 -15.59 2.26
N ILE A 315 0.27 -14.78 1.37
CA ILE A 315 0.80 -13.43 1.09
C ILE A 315 0.69 -12.55 2.33
N GLN A 316 -0.49 -12.51 2.97
CA GLN A 316 -0.71 -11.69 4.15
C GLN A 316 0.24 -12.08 5.28
N GLY A 317 0.38 -13.38 5.58
CA GLY A 317 1.30 -13.86 6.61
C GLY A 317 2.75 -13.46 6.32
N ALA A 318 3.21 -13.57 5.07
CA ALA A 318 4.55 -13.15 4.68
C ALA A 318 4.78 -11.64 4.88
N LEU A 319 3.79 -10.81 4.52
CA LEU A 319 3.85 -9.36 4.71
C LEU A 319 3.85 -8.99 6.21
N CYS A 320 3.03 -9.65 7.02
CA CYS A 320 3.01 -9.46 8.48
C CYS A 320 4.38 -9.75 9.12
N ARG A 321 5.11 -10.77 8.66
CA ARG A 321 6.48 -11.03 9.11
C ARG A 321 7.44 -9.91 8.71
N VAL A 322 7.31 -9.38 7.49
CA VAL A 322 8.12 -8.25 7.02
C VAL A 322 7.84 -7.00 7.84
N TYR A 323 6.60 -6.73 8.26
CA TYR A 323 6.30 -5.62 9.17
C TYR A 323 7.09 -5.70 10.47
N ASN A 324 7.21 -6.89 11.07
CA ASN A 324 8.04 -7.03 12.26
C ASN A 324 9.51 -6.70 12.01
N GLN A 325 10.06 -7.15 10.87
CA GLN A 325 11.43 -6.78 10.47
C GLN A 325 11.55 -5.28 10.17
N PHE A 326 10.50 -4.66 9.65
CA PHE A 326 10.45 -3.25 9.31
C PHE A 326 10.45 -2.36 10.55
N TYR A 327 9.56 -2.62 11.53
CA TYR A 327 9.50 -1.88 12.78
C TYR A 327 10.79 -1.99 13.62
N ARG A 328 11.51 -3.12 13.52
CA ARG A 328 12.80 -3.32 14.18
C ARG A 328 13.98 -2.61 13.49
N HIS A 329 13.77 -1.98 12.34
CA HIS A 329 14.82 -1.44 11.47
C HIS A 329 15.80 -2.46 10.88
N GLN A 330 15.41 -3.74 10.79
CA GLN A 330 16.19 -4.72 10.03
C GLN A 330 16.09 -4.46 8.51
N LEU A 331 15.00 -3.81 8.08
CA LEU A 331 14.72 -3.45 6.69
C LEU A 331 14.60 -1.92 6.55
N PRO A 332 15.68 -1.18 6.27
CA PRO A 332 15.60 0.27 6.11
C PRO A 332 14.91 0.66 4.80
N TYR A 333 13.99 1.62 4.87
CA TYR A 333 13.29 2.14 3.69
C TYR A 333 14.24 2.95 2.80
N ASP A 334 14.14 2.77 1.47
CA ASP A 334 14.91 3.53 0.50
C ASP A 334 14.14 3.70 -0.80
N HIS A 335 13.96 4.95 -1.25
CA HIS A 335 13.13 5.24 -2.41
C HIS A 335 13.58 4.56 -3.71
N ALA A 336 14.88 4.25 -3.86
CA ALA A 336 15.39 3.60 -5.05
C ALA A 336 15.35 2.06 -4.93
N THR A 337 15.82 1.51 -3.82
CA THR A 337 16.15 0.07 -3.72
C THR A 337 15.23 -0.73 -2.79
N MET A 338 14.52 -0.04 -1.90
CA MET A 338 13.67 -0.63 -0.86
C MET A 338 12.45 0.23 -0.54
N ASN A 339 11.70 0.57 -1.60
CA ASN A 339 10.43 1.29 -1.50
C ASN A 339 9.25 0.31 -1.38
N CYS A 340 8.02 0.83 -1.32
CA CYS A 340 6.80 0.02 -1.21
C CYS A 340 6.68 -1.09 -2.26
N ALA A 341 7.04 -0.80 -3.51
CA ALA A 341 7.04 -1.79 -4.60
C ALA A 341 8.15 -2.83 -4.42
N SER A 342 9.37 -2.40 -4.10
CA SER A 342 10.51 -3.29 -3.86
C SER A 342 10.24 -4.29 -2.75
N ILE A 343 9.73 -3.82 -1.60
CA ILE A 343 9.42 -4.66 -0.44
C ILE A 343 8.38 -5.71 -0.82
N SER A 344 7.29 -5.27 -1.46
CA SER A 344 6.21 -6.16 -1.87
C SER A 344 6.68 -7.21 -2.88
N ILE A 345 7.41 -6.80 -3.92
CA ILE A 345 7.93 -7.71 -4.95
C ILE A 345 8.91 -8.72 -4.38
N ASP A 346 9.76 -8.32 -3.43
CA ASP A 346 10.70 -9.23 -2.76
C ASP A 346 9.95 -10.28 -1.92
N VAL A 347 8.85 -9.91 -1.27
CA VAL A 347 7.97 -10.86 -0.57
C VAL A 347 7.31 -11.83 -1.54
N LEU A 348 6.69 -11.33 -2.61
CA LEU A 348 6.02 -12.18 -3.60
C LEU A 348 6.99 -13.21 -4.21
N ARG A 349 8.19 -12.77 -4.61
CA ARG A 349 9.23 -13.66 -5.14
C ARG A 349 9.72 -14.67 -4.10
N ALA A 350 9.86 -14.26 -2.83
CA ALA A 350 10.31 -15.14 -1.75
C ALA A 350 9.29 -16.25 -1.41
N ILE A 351 7.99 -16.00 -1.56
CA ILE A 351 6.95 -17.03 -1.32
C ILE A 351 6.70 -17.94 -2.53
N GLY A 352 7.32 -17.63 -3.67
CA GLY A 352 7.24 -18.41 -4.90
C GLY A 352 6.37 -17.79 -6.00
N TRP A 353 5.87 -16.57 -5.87
CA TRP A 353 5.27 -15.85 -6.99
C TRP A 353 6.36 -15.07 -7.74
N ASP A 354 6.85 -15.65 -8.84
CA ASP A 354 7.95 -15.11 -9.63
C ASP A 354 7.50 -13.96 -10.55
N VAL A 355 7.09 -12.84 -9.93
CA VAL A 355 6.72 -11.63 -10.65
C VAL A 355 7.92 -11.15 -11.48
N ARG A 356 7.71 -11.08 -12.80
CA ARG A 356 8.77 -10.88 -13.79
C ARG A 356 9.62 -9.65 -13.50
N SER A 357 10.94 -9.84 -13.53
CA SER A 357 11.91 -8.75 -13.50
C SER A 357 11.96 -8.02 -14.85
N ARG A 358 11.93 -6.68 -14.82
CA ARG A 358 12.08 -5.82 -16.00
C ARG A 358 13.50 -5.31 -16.19
N GLY A 359 14.40 -5.74 -15.30
CA GLY A 359 15.79 -5.37 -15.30
C GLY A 359 16.00 -3.87 -15.03
N PRO A 360 17.27 -3.44 -15.01
CA PRO A 360 17.63 -2.05 -14.79
C PRO A 360 17.16 -1.13 -15.91
N THR A 361 17.09 0.17 -15.62
CA THR A 361 16.85 1.20 -16.64
C THR A 361 17.98 1.21 -17.67
N ASN A 362 19.24 1.41 -17.22
CA ASN A 362 20.41 1.35 -18.10
C ASN A 362 21.71 1.27 -17.26
N ARG A 363 22.38 0.11 -17.26
CA ARG A 363 23.64 -0.09 -16.50
C ARG A 363 24.81 0.72 -17.05
N LEU A 364 24.92 0.85 -18.38
CA LEU A 364 25.99 1.60 -19.00
C LEU A 364 25.88 3.09 -18.68
N LEU A 365 24.67 3.64 -18.80
CA LEU A 365 24.39 5.02 -18.42
C LEU A 365 24.65 5.25 -16.92
N ALA A 366 24.35 4.27 -16.06
CA ALA A 366 24.69 4.36 -14.64
C ALA A 366 26.20 4.42 -14.41
N ALA A 367 26.96 3.54 -15.06
CA ALA A 367 28.42 3.46 -14.93
C ALA A 367 29.12 4.75 -15.42
N LEU A 368 28.72 5.27 -16.58
CA LEU A 368 29.25 6.51 -17.14
C LEU A 368 28.73 7.76 -16.40
N GLY A 369 27.48 7.71 -15.93
CA GLY A 369 26.83 8.79 -15.21
C GLY A 369 27.42 9.00 -13.81
N LEU A 370 27.92 7.94 -13.16
CA LEU A 370 28.49 8.03 -11.82
C LEU A 370 29.64 9.06 -11.71
N PRO A 371 30.74 8.97 -12.49
CA PRO A 371 31.80 9.98 -12.46
C PRO A 371 31.30 11.35 -12.93
N TYR A 372 30.44 11.38 -13.95
CA TYR A 372 29.89 12.62 -14.48
C TYR A 372 29.13 13.43 -13.42
N PHE A 373 28.17 12.81 -12.73
CA PHE A 373 27.39 13.48 -11.69
C PHE A 373 28.23 13.77 -10.44
N ALA A 374 29.16 12.89 -10.08
CA ALA A 374 30.08 13.13 -8.96
C ALA A 374 30.89 14.42 -9.17
N LEU A 375 31.40 14.65 -10.39
CA LEU A 375 32.20 15.82 -10.74
C LEU A 375 31.33 17.07 -10.99
N ARG A 376 30.26 16.94 -11.80
CA ARG A 376 29.39 18.06 -12.18
C ARG A 376 28.63 18.63 -10.99
N ASP A 377 28.01 17.78 -10.20
CA ASP A 377 27.16 18.20 -9.07
C ASP A 377 27.94 18.30 -7.76
N ARG A 378 29.25 17.97 -7.78
CA ARG A 378 30.14 17.95 -6.62
C ARG A 378 29.55 17.16 -5.44
N SER A 379 28.83 16.07 -5.74
CA SER A 379 28.10 15.28 -4.75
C SER A 379 28.18 13.78 -5.04
N LEU A 380 28.99 13.08 -4.25
CA LEU A 380 29.09 11.62 -4.28
C LEU A 380 27.76 10.96 -3.88
N ALA A 381 27.05 11.53 -2.90
CA ALA A 381 25.76 11.02 -2.46
C ALA A 381 24.72 11.06 -3.60
N LYS A 382 24.65 12.17 -4.35
CA LYS A 382 23.75 12.30 -5.50
C LYS A 382 24.13 11.34 -6.63
N ALA A 383 25.43 11.19 -6.92
CA ALA A 383 25.91 10.23 -7.91
C ALA A 383 25.54 8.77 -7.54
N ALA A 384 25.76 8.36 -6.28
CA ALA A 384 25.38 7.04 -5.79
C ALA A 384 23.86 6.81 -5.83
N LYS A 385 23.06 7.82 -5.47
CA LYS A 385 21.60 7.77 -5.56
C LYS A 385 21.15 7.56 -7.00
N THR A 386 21.64 8.36 -7.94
CA THR A 386 21.34 8.21 -9.38
C THR A 386 21.76 6.83 -9.91
N PHE A 387 22.92 6.33 -9.50
CA PHE A 387 23.37 4.99 -9.87
C PHE A 387 22.39 3.91 -9.39
N ASN A 388 21.88 4.00 -8.15
CA ASN A 388 20.87 3.08 -7.66
C ASN A 388 19.60 3.12 -8.52
N TYR A 389 19.05 4.30 -8.82
CA TYR A 389 17.86 4.43 -9.68
C TYR A 389 18.06 3.83 -11.08
N LEU A 390 19.23 4.02 -11.69
CA LEU A 390 19.49 3.52 -13.05
C LEU A 390 19.77 2.02 -13.10
N THR A 391 20.22 1.43 -11.98
CA THR A 391 20.59 0.00 -11.89
C THR A 391 19.58 -0.87 -11.17
N GLU A 392 18.57 -0.30 -10.52
CA GLU A 392 17.53 -1.08 -9.85
C GLU A 392 16.58 -1.75 -10.84
N ASP A 393 16.11 -2.96 -10.52
CA ASP A 393 15.05 -3.63 -11.29
C ASP A 393 13.84 -2.71 -11.36
N ARG A 394 13.40 -2.38 -12.58
CA ARG A 394 12.26 -1.48 -12.79
C ARG A 394 10.96 -1.99 -12.17
N THR A 395 10.78 -3.31 -12.03
CA THR A 395 9.62 -3.88 -11.31
C THR A 395 9.70 -3.60 -9.81
N ARG A 396 10.90 -3.49 -9.24
CA ARG A 396 11.11 -3.11 -7.83
C ARG A 396 11.06 -1.59 -7.64
N LEU A 397 11.52 -0.83 -8.63
CA LEU A 397 11.67 0.62 -8.54
C LEU A 397 10.36 1.37 -8.75
N PHE A 398 9.58 1.02 -9.77
CA PHE A 398 8.38 1.77 -10.16
C PHE A 398 7.10 1.04 -9.72
N PRO A 399 6.28 1.64 -8.82
CA PRO A 399 4.97 1.13 -8.42
C PRO A 399 4.09 0.69 -9.60
N ALA A 400 4.04 1.50 -10.66
CA ALA A 400 3.25 1.22 -11.85
C ALA A 400 3.71 -0.04 -12.59
N ILE A 401 5.02 -0.28 -12.70
CA ILE A 401 5.56 -1.48 -13.37
C ILE A 401 5.30 -2.73 -12.53
N ALA A 402 5.41 -2.65 -11.19
CA ALA A 402 5.04 -3.74 -10.30
C ALA A 402 3.57 -4.15 -10.52
N PHE A 403 2.67 -3.17 -10.51
CA PHE A 403 1.24 -3.37 -10.75
C PHE A 403 0.95 -3.96 -12.14
N GLU A 404 1.61 -3.45 -13.19
CA GLU A 404 1.46 -3.94 -14.56
C GLU A 404 1.89 -5.39 -14.72
N GLU A 405 3.05 -5.77 -14.16
CA GLU A 405 3.54 -7.15 -14.25
C GLU A 405 2.69 -8.11 -13.41
N ILE A 406 2.23 -7.70 -12.21
CA ILE A 406 1.30 -8.51 -11.40
C ILE A 406 -0.04 -8.70 -12.12
N GLY A 407 -0.64 -7.62 -12.63
CA GLY A 407 -1.91 -7.69 -13.35
C GLY A 407 -1.84 -8.56 -14.60
N ALA A 408 -0.76 -8.43 -15.37
CA ALA A 408 -0.53 -9.25 -16.56
C ALA A 408 -0.34 -10.74 -16.19
N ASP A 409 0.38 -11.01 -15.10
CA ASP A 409 0.62 -12.38 -14.64
C ASP A 409 -0.67 -13.02 -14.09
N LEU A 410 -1.49 -12.28 -13.32
CA LEU A 410 -2.81 -12.73 -12.87
C LEU A 410 -3.69 -13.13 -14.05
N LEU A 411 -3.77 -12.30 -15.11
CA LEU A 411 -4.53 -12.62 -16.32
C LEU A 411 -4.03 -13.91 -17.00
N ARG A 412 -2.72 -14.12 -17.08
CA ARG A 412 -2.13 -15.34 -17.64
C ARG A 412 -2.43 -16.57 -16.80
N LEU A 413 -2.30 -16.46 -15.48
CA LEU A 413 -2.60 -17.54 -14.54
C LEU A 413 -4.08 -17.93 -14.64
N ALA A 414 -4.98 -16.96 -14.64
CA ALA A 414 -6.42 -17.18 -14.78
C ALA A 414 -6.78 -17.89 -16.10
N ARG A 415 -6.17 -17.45 -17.21
CA ARG A 415 -6.37 -18.05 -18.54
C ARG A 415 -5.65 -19.40 -18.73
N ARG A 416 -4.86 -19.85 -17.75
CA ARG A 416 -3.99 -21.04 -17.84
C ARG A 416 -2.99 -20.97 -18.99
N GLU A 417 -2.49 -19.77 -19.26
CA GLU A 417 -1.46 -19.47 -20.27
C GLU A 417 -0.22 -18.88 -19.60
N PRO A 418 0.41 -19.56 -18.61
CA PRO A 418 1.53 -18.98 -17.90
C PRO A 418 2.73 -18.84 -18.85
N ALA A 419 3.40 -17.68 -18.81
CA ALA A 419 4.57 -17.39 -19.64
C ALA A 419 5.81 -18.23 -19.27
N ARG A 420 5.74 -18.97 -18.16
CA ARG A 420 6.81 -19.78 -17.57
C ARG A 420 6.20 -21.00 -16.88
N ARG A 421 7.05 -21.95 -16.47
CA ARG A 421 6.61 -23.04 -15.59
C ARG A 421 6.14 -22.45 -14.25
N ALA A 422 4.86 -22.68 -13.92
CA ALA A 422 4.28 -22.20 -12.67
C ALA A 422 4.96 -22.84 -11.46
N SER A 423 5.26 -22.02 -10.46
CA SER A 423 5.64 -22.50 -9.13
C SER A 423 4.45 -23.19 -8.44
N PRO A 424 4.68 -23.93 -7.33
CA PRO A 424 3.58 -24.46 -6.54
C PRO A 424 2.60 -23.39 -6.06
N PHE A 425 3.10 -22.21 -5.68
CA PHE A 425 2.24 -21.10 -5.27
C PHE A 425 1.38 -20.58 -6.44
N GLU A 426 2.00 -20.37 -7.61
CA GLU A 426 1.31 -19.87 -8.80
C GLU A 426 0.28 -20.86 -9.33
N ALA A 427 0.55 -22.17 -9.23
CA ALA A 427 -0.41 -23.21 -9.58
C ALA A 427 -1.66 -23.15 -8.70
N LEU A 428 -1.51 -22.98 -7.39
CA LEU A 428 -2.64 -22.81 -6.47
C LEU A 428 -3.39 -21.52 -6.77
N LEU A 429 -2.68 -20.42 -7.01
CA LEU A 429 -3.30 -19.13 -7.36
C LEU A 429 -4.12 -19.24 -8.66
N ALA A 430 -3.57 -19.86 -9.70
CA ALA A 430 -4.28 -20.11 -10.96
C ALA A 430 -5.51 -21.03 -10.77
N GLU A 431 -5.44 -21.96 -9.82
CA GLU A 431 -6.56 -22.83 -9.46
C GLU A 431 -7.66 -22.08 -8.69
N ASP A 432 -7.26 -21.11 -7.86
CA ASP A 432 -8.14 -20.40 -6.93
C ASP A 432 -8.85 -19.21 -7.57
N ILE A 433 -8.25 -18.54 -8.57
CA ILE A 433 -8.87 -17.39 -9.23
C ILE A 433 -10.21 -17.80 -9.86
N GLU A 434 -11.30 -17.19 -9.44
CA GLU A 434 -12.62 -17.34 -10.05
C GLU A 434 -12.98 -16.16 -10.94
N ALA A 435 -12.52 -14.97 -10.57
CA ALA A 435 -12.69 -13.76 -11.36
C ALA A 435 -11.51 -12.80 -11.14
N LEU A 436 -11.26 -11.98 -12.16
CA LEU A 436 -10.36 -10.83 -12.08
C LEU A 436 -11.17 -9.57 -12.34
N VAL A 437 -11.11 -8.62 -11.42
CA VAL A 437 -11.84 -7.35 -11.47
C VAL A 437 -10.85 -6.20 -11.41
N PHE A 438 -11.05 -5.18 -12.23
CA PHE A 438 -10.35 -3.91 -12.14
C PHE A 438 -11.22 -2.88 -11.46
N LEU A 439 -10.68 -2.20 -10.46
CA LEU A 439 -11.32 -1.06 -9.80
C LEU A 439 -10.53 0.21 -10.08
N ARG A 440 -11.24 1.29 -10.36
CA ARG A 440 -10.69 2.65 -10.43
C ARG A 440 -11.40 3.51 -9.39
N VAL A 441 -10.64 3.94 -8.39
CA VAL A 441 -11.07 4.89 -7.36
C VAL A 441 -10.65 6.28 -7.81
N PRO A 442 -11.58 7.24 -7.97
CA PRO A 442 -11.22 8.59 -8.35
C PRO A 442 -10.53 9.32 -7.19
N GLN A 443 -9.95 10.48 -7.50
CA GLN A 443 -9.52 11.37 -6.44
C GLN A 443 -10.76 12.01 -5.80
N LEU A 444 -10.85 11.95 -4.48
CA LEU A 444 -11.85 12.67 -3.70
C LEU A 444 -11.57 14.18 -3.79
N PRO A 445 -12.58 15.02 -4.11
CA PRO A 445 -12.40 16.46 -4.15
C PRO A 445 -11.90 17.00 -2.81
N SER A 446 -10.85 17.80 -2.84
CA SER A 446 -10.26 18.45 -1.67
C SER A 446 -9.52 19.73 -2.08
N SER A 447 -8.86 20.37 -1.13
CA SER A 447 -8.03 21.55 -1.35
C SER A 447 -6.81 21.32 -2.28
N ARG A 448 -6.52 20.09 -2.70
CA ARG A 448 -5.30 19.74 -3.44
C ARG A 448 -5.51 19.67 -4.95
N ALA A 449 -4.43 19.87 -5.69
CA ALA A 449 -4.43 19.69 -7.14
C ALA A 449 -4.81 18.26 -7.54
N TRP A 450 -5.45 18.15 -8.71
CA TRP A 450 -5.78 16.85 -9.29
C TRP A 450 -4.51 16.11 -9.72
N GLY A 451 -4.41 14.86 -9.31
CA GLY A 451 -3.32 13.96 -9.68
C GLY A 451 -3.45 13.41 -11.10
N ASP A 452 -2.60 12.46 -11.41
CA ASP A 452 -2.51 11.80 -12.72
C ASP A 452 -2.19 10.31 -12.54
N SER A 453 -2.22 9.55 -13.62
CA SER A 453 -1.57 8.26 -13.73
C SER A 453 -0.08 8.33 -13.35
N PRO A 454 0.46 7.27 -12.70
CA PRO A 454 1.85 7.26 -12.26
C PRO A 454 2.82 7.08 -13.45
N ILE A 455 4.05 7.54 -13.26
CA ILE A 455 5.11 7.34 -14.25
C ILE A 455 5.59 5.89 -14.31
N VAL A 456 6.11 5.49 -15.48
CA VAL A 456 6.67 4.15 -15.72
C VAL A 456 8.12 4.18 -16.21
N SER A 457 8.76 5.36 -16.22
CA SER A 457 10.14 5.49 -16.67
C SER A 457 10.83 6.72 -16.08
N VAL A 458 12.17 6.73 -16.14
CA VAL A 458 12.98 7.90 -15.78
C VAL A 458 12.73 9.06 -16.75
N ASP A 459 12.42 8.79 -18.01
CA ASP A 459 12.16 9.83 -19.01
C ASP A 459 10.81 10.52 -18.74
N GLU A 460 9.78 9.77 -18.38
CA GLU A 460 8.50 10.35 -17.94
C GLU A 460 8.68 11.17 -16.65
N TYR A 461 9.50 10.69 -15.71
CA TYR A 461 9.84 11.47 -14.51
C TYR A 461 10.44 12.83 -14.87
N ARG A 462 11.48 12.82 -15.72
CA ARG A 462 12.18 14.03 -16.16
C ARG A 462 11.29 14.98 -16.94
N ALA A 463 10.30 14.47 -17.67
CA ALA A 463 9.34 15.29 -18.39
C ALA A 463 8.33 16.00 -17.47
N ARG A 464 8.08 15.46 -16.27
CA ARG A 464 7.11 16.02 -15.30
C ARG A 464 7.77 16.93 -14.26
N VAL A 465 9.01 16.63 -13.86
CA VAL A 465 9.72 17.44 -12.87
C VAL A 465 10.24 18.73 -13.50
N PRO A 466 10.06 19.90 -12.86
CA PRO A 466 10.60 21.17 -13.37
C PRO A 466 12.11 21.10 -13.62
N ALA A 467 12.55 21.66 -14.74
CA ALA A 467 13.98 21.71 -15.09
C ALA A 467 14.79 22.59 -14.13
N ASP A 468 14.15 23.63 -13.58
CA ASP A 468 14.69 24.49 -12.52
C ASP A 468 14.34 23.89 -11.15
N PRO A 469 15.32 23.44 -10.35
CA PRO A 469 15.08 22.89 -9.02
C PRO A 469 14.39 23.87 -8.06
N ALA A 470 14.50 25.18 -8.27
CA ALA A 470 13.81 26.18 -7.45
C ALA A 470 12.28 26.17 -7.66
N GLN A 471 11.81 25.57 -8.75
CA GLN A 471 10.38 25.42 -9.05
C GLN A 471 9.81 24.09 -8.56
N ALA A 472 10.68 23.16 -8.11
CA ALA A 472 10.25 21.86 -7.62
C ALA A 472 9.40 22.01 -6.35
N LYS A 473 8.22 21.39 -6.37
CA LYS A 473 7.32 21.35 -5.22
C LYS A 473 7.61 20.10 -4.41
N ILE A 474 8.40 20.29 -3.36
CA ILE A 474 8.75 19.25 -2.40
C ILE A 474 8.36 19.75 -1.02
N ILE A 475 7.79 18.87 -0.18
CA ILE A 475 7.39 19.24 1.17
C ILE A 475 8.40 18.62 2.14
N PRO A 476 9.27 19.44 2.76
CA PRO A 476 10.19 18.95 3.76
C PRO A 476 9.43 18.34 4.93
N VAL A 477 9.79 17.11 5.28
CA VAL A 477 9.24 16.38 6.42
C VAL A 477 10.29 16.26 7.53
N PRO A 478 9.92 16.43 8.80
CA PRO A 478 10.88 16.27 9.89
C PRO A 478 11.28 14.81 10.06
N GLU A 479 12.52 14.59 10.48
CA GLU A 479 13.01 13.25 10.82
C GLU A 479 12.26 12.68 12.03
N ARG A 480 12.10 11.36 12.05
CA ARG A 480 11.57 10.59 13.18
C ARG A 480 12.67 9.65 13.67
N PRO A 481 13.58 10.11 14.54
CA PRO A 481 14.72 9.31 14.98
C PRO A 481 14.26 8.10 15.79
N PHE A 482 14.66 6.90 15.37
CA PHE A 482 14.33 5.69 16.10
C PHE A 482 15.05 5.60 17.46
N PRO A 483 14.34 5.33 18.57
CA PRO A 483 14.94 5.31 19.90
C PRO A 483 16.03 4.26 20.03
N ALA A 484 17.21 4.68 20.53
CA ALA A 484 18.34 3.77 20.74
C ALA A 484 18.01 2.61 21.70
N ALA A 485 17.18 2.88 22.71
CA ALA A 485 16.74 1.87 23.69
C ALA A 485 15.85 0.76 23.07
N LEU A 486 15.29 0.99 21.89
CA LEU A 486 14.44 0.03 21.16
C LEU A 486 15.19 -0.70 20.03
N ARG A 487 16.48 -0.40 19.83
CA ARG A 487 17.31 -1.11 18.86
C ARG A 487 17.72 -2.45 19.40
N ASP A 488 17.37 -3.50 18.67
CA ASP A 488 17.79 -4.84 19.03
C ASP A 488 19.30 -5.02 18.77
N PRO A 489 20.00 -5.84 19.59
CA PRO A 489 21.43 -6.09 19.43
C PRO A 489 21.77 -7.01 18.24
N ASP A 490 20.79 -7.73 17.70
CA ASP A 490 20.92 -8.72 16.62
C ASP A 490 20.60 -8.13 15.22
N LEU A 491 20.53 -6.81 15.10
CA LEU A 491 20.30 -6.16 13.80
C LEU A 491 21.54 -6.29 12.92
N HIS A 492 21.37 -6.84 11.71
CA HIS A 492 22.44 -6.87 10.72
C HIS A 492 22.82 -5.47 10.26
N PRO A 493 24.12 -5.22 10.02
CA PRO A 493 24.54 -3.96 9.42
C PRO A 493 23.93 -3.82 8.04
N THR A 494 23.46 -2.61 7.72
CA THR A 494 22.98 -2.29 6.38
C THR A 494 24.10 -2.52 5.38
N MET A 495 23.93 -3.50 4.49
CA MET A 495 24.91 -3.75 3.44
C MET A 495 25.07 -2.50 2.56
N PRO A 496 26.31 -2.13 2.18
CA PRO A 496 26.53 -1.00 1.28
C PRO A 496 25.73 -1.18 -0.01
N ARG A 497 25.01 -0.13 -0.41
CA ARG A 497 24.16 -0.13 -1.60
C ARG A 497 25.01 -0.20 -2.88
N ARG A 498 24.38 -0.56 -4.00
CA ARG A 498 25.09 -0.73 -5.29
C ARG A 498 25.87 0.53 -5.69
N GLY A 499 25.28 1.71 -5.52
CA GLY A 499 25.93 3.00 -5.80
C GLY A 499 27.12 3.29 -4.89
N GLN A 500 27.08 2.90 -3.61
CA GLN A 500 28.23 3.05 -2.70
C GLN A 500 29.37 2.10 -3.09
N ARG A 501 29.06 0.85 -3.47
CA ARG A 501 30.06 -0.08 -4.00
C ARG A 501 30.66 0.42 -5.31
N ALA A 502 29.83 0.99 -6.19
CA ALA A 502 30.28 1.58 -7.45
C ALA A 502 31.21 2.78 -7.23
N LEU A 503 30.91 3.64 -6.25
CA LEU A 503 31.81 4.72 -5.85
C LEU A 503 33.14 4.20 -5.30
N ALA A 504 33.10 3.19 -4.44
CA ALA A 504 34.32 2.59 -3.89
C ALA A 504 35.20 1.97 -4.99
N LEU A 505 34.59 1.27 -5.96
CA LEU A 505 35.28 0.74 -7.14
C LEU A 505 35.86 1.86 -8.00
N TRP A 506 35.10 2.93 -8.27
CA TRP A 506 35.58 4.07 -9.04
C TRP A 506 36.76 4.77 -8.34
N ALA A 507 36.68 5.01 -7.03
CA ALA A 507 37.78 5.55 -6.25
C ALA A 507 39.02 4.65 -6.30
N ALA A 508 38.84 3.32 -6.21
CA ALA A 508 39.93 2.37 -6.36
C ALA A 508 40.57 2.45 -7.76
N THR A 509 39.78 2.63 -8.84
CA THR A 509 40.34 2.81 -10.19
C THR A 509 41.14 4.11 -10.32
N LEU A 510 40.72 5.19 -9.67
CA LEU A 510 41.45 6.46 -9.67
C LEU A 510 42.81 6.36 -8.95
N ILE A 511 42.97 5.43 -8.01
CA ILE A 511 44.23 5.18 -7.30
C ILE A 511 45.09 4.15 -8.06
N ALA A 512 44.48 3.05 -8.49
CA ALA A 512 45.18 1.93 -9.11
C ALA A 512 45.72 2.29 -10.50
N VAL A 513 44.98 3.03 -11.34
CA VAL A 513 45.42 3.37 -12.70
C VAL A 513 46.69 4.23 -12.70
N PRO A 514 46.78 5.33 -11.92
CA PRO A 514 48.03 6.08 -11.80
C PRO A 514 49.17 5.26 -11.18
N TRP A 515 48.88 4.40 -10.20
CA TRP A 515 49.90 3.56 -9.57
C TRP A 515 50.48 2.51 -10.52
N ILE A 516 49.63 1.89 -11.37
CA ILE A 516 50.06 0.97 -12.43
C ILE A 516 50.83 1.73 -13.51
N ALA A 517 50.39 2.94 -13.89
CA ALA A 517 51.08 3.75 -14.88
C ALA A 517 52.43 4.33 -14.38
N TRP A 518 52.61 4.40 -13.06
CA TRP A 518 53.86 4.84 -12.42
C TRP A 518 54.88 3.71 -12.25
N ARG A 519 54.43 2.45 -12.19
CA ARG A 519 55.29 1.26 -12.20
C ARG A 519 55.69 0.89 -13.62
#